data_AF-A0A2J8MVM2-F1
#
_entry.id   AF-A0A2J8MVM2-F1
#
_cell.length_a   1.000
_cell.length_b   1.000
_cell.length_c   1.000
_cell.angle_alpha   90.00
_cell.angle_beta   90.00
_cell.angle_gamma   90.00
#
_symmetry.space_group_name_H-M   'P 1'
#
loop_
_entity.id
_entity.type
_entity.pdbx_description
1 polymer ?
#
loop_
_entity_poly.entity_id
_entity_poly.type
_entity_poly.pdbx_seq_one_letter_code
_entity_poly.pdbx_strand_id
1 'polypeptide(L)'
;MAGLQELRFPEEKPLLRGQDATELESSDAFLLAADTDWKRSQERRLPRVSSTVSPLQEHDIETPYGLLHVVIRGSPKGNRPAILTYHDVGLNHKLCFNTFFNFEDMQEITKHFVVCHVDAPGQQVGASQFPQGYQFPSMEQLAAMLPSVVQHFGFKYVIGIGVGAGAYVLAKFALIFPDLVEGLVLVNIDPNGKGWIDW
;
A
#
# COMPACT_ATOMS: atom_id res chain seq x y z
N MET A 1 62.76 2.61 -2.54
CA MET A 1 62.50 2.27 -3.95
C MET A 1 62.15 0.80 -4.03
N ALA A 2 60.87 0.47 -3.92
CA ALA A 2 60.29 -0.82 -4.26
C ALA A 2 58.87 -0.51 -4.76
N GLY A 3 58.62 -0.80 -6.04
CA GLY A 3 57.38 -0.44 -6.74
C GLY A 3 56.23 -1.33 -6.32
N LEU A 4 55.08 -0.72 -6.02
CA LEU A 4 53.79 -1.40 -6.00
C LEU A 4 53.34 -1.60 -7.45
N GLN A 5 53.08 -2.85 -7.80
CA GLN A 5 52.46 -3.24 -9.06
C GLN A 5 50.96 -2.98 -8.95
N GLU A 6 50.41 -2.09 -9.78
CA GLU A 6 48.96 -1.88 -9.87
C GLU A 6 48.27 -3.17 -10.35
N LEU A 7 47.42 -3.74 -9.50
CA LEU A 7 46.51 -4.80 -9.86
C LEU A 7 45.36 -4.19 -10.68
N ARG A 8 45.41 -4.35 -12.00
CA ARG A 8 44.25 -4.10 -12.88
C ARG A 8 43.24 -5.22 -12.68
N PHE A 9 42.08 -4.88 -12.13
CA PHE A 9 40.91 -5.76 -12.13
C PHE A 9 40.24 -5.69 -13.52
N PRO A 10 39.96 -6.81 -14.18
CA PRO A 10 39.11 -6.79 -15.37
C PRO A 10 37.66 -6.50 -14.95
N GLU A 11 37.03 -5.50 -15.56
CA GLU A 11 35.58 -5.28 -15.46
C GLU A 11 34.86 -6.47 -16.10
N GLU A 12 34.38 -7.41 -15.28
CA GLU A 12 33.36 -8.36 -15.71
C GLU A 12 31.98 -7.72 -15.52
N LYS A 13 31.39 -7.36 -16.66
CA LYS A 13 29.99 -6.97 -16.83
C LYS A 13 29.08 -8.06 -16.25
N PRO A 14 28.13 -7.78 -15.34
CA PRO A 14 27.14 -8.79 -15.00
C PRO A 14 26.25 -9.03 -16.22
N LEU A 15 26.40 -10.20 -16.84
CA LEU A 15 25.46 -10.70 -17.83
C LEU A 15 24.15 -10.99 -17.10
N LEU A 16 23.19 -10.05 -17.19
CA LEU A 16 21.79 -10.32 -16.88
C LEU A 16 21.33 -11.44 -17.80
N ARG A 17 21.29 -12.65 -17.25
CA ARG A 17 20.62 -13.79 -17.85
C ARG A 17 19.13 -13.45 -17.85
N GLY A 18 18.55 -13.35 -19.04
CA GLY A 18 17.17 -12.92 -19.23
C GLY A 18 16.23 -13.63 -18.27
N GLN A 19 15.58 -12.85 -17.40
CA GLN A 19 14.39 -13.30 -16.70
C GLN A 19 13.27 -13.26 -17.73
N ASP A 20 12.84 -14.47 -18.10
CA ASP A 20 11.70 -14.70 -18.97
C ASP A 20 10.46 -13.96 -18.46
N ALA A 21 9.62 -13.51 -19.40
CA ALA A 21 8.33 -12.86 -19.16
C ALA A 21 7.29 -13.74 -18.42
N THR A 22 7.68 -14.91 -17.92
CA THR A 22 6.85 -15.89 -17.23
C THR A 22 6.66 -15.59 -15.74
N GLU A 23 7.54 -14.79 -15.11
CA GLU A 23 7.39 -14.42 -13.69
C GLU A 23 6.29 -13.35 -13.46
N LEU A 24 6.05 -12.47 -14.45
CA LEU A 24 4.98 -11.48 -14.37
C LEU A 24 3.60 -12.17 -14.43
N GLU A 25 3.44 -13.14 -15.33
CA GLU A 25 2.22 -13.96 -15.45
C GLU A 25 1.97 -14.80 -14.18
N SER A 26 3.03 -15.20 -13.47
CA SER A 26 2.89 -15.93 -12.19
C SER A 26 2.27 -15.07 -11.09
N SER A 27 2.56 -13.77 -11.06
CA SER A 27 1.99 -12.86 -10.06
C SER A 27 0.49 -12.60 -10.33
N ASP A 28 0.12 -12.39 -11.59
CA ASP A 28 -1.28 -12.26 -12.01
C ASP A 28 -2.06 -13.55 -11.82
N ALA A 29 -1.44 -14.70 -12.11
CA ALA A 29 -2.03 -16.01 -11.83
C ALA A 29 -2.19 -16.26 -10.32
N PHE A 30 -1.25 -15.82 -9.49
CA PHE A 30 -1.37 -15.89 -8.03
C PHE A 30 -2.47 -14.96 -7.50
N LEU A 31 -2.59 -13.74 -8.05
CA LEU A 31 -3.64 -12.78 -7.70
C LEU A 31 -5.03 -13.30 -8.10
N LEU A 32 -5.15 -13.87 -9.31
CA LEU A 32 -6.38 -14.52 -9.78
C LEU A 32 -6.69 -15.80 -8.98
N ALA A 33 -5.67 -16.58 -8.61
CA ALA A 33 -5.83 -17.76 -7.77
C ALA A 33 -6.28 -17.38 -6.36
N ALA A 34 -5.72 -16.33 -5.76
CA ALA A 34 -6.15 -15.80 -4.47
C ALA A 34 -7.60 -15.29 -4.53
N ASP A 35 -7.97 -14.55 -5.58
CA ASP A 35 -9.34 -14.06 -5.80
C ASP A 35 -10.35 -15.20 -6.05
N THR A 36 -9.94 -16.26 -6.77
CA THR A 36 -10.81 -17.42 -7.05
C THR A 36 -10.91 -18.39 -5.89
N ASP A 37 -9.82 -18.62 -5.15
CA ASP A 37 -9.82 -19.45 -3.95
C ASP A 37 -10.55 -18.76 -2.79
N TRP A 38 -10.53 -17.42 -2.75
CA TRP A 38 -11.39 -16.60 -1.90
C TRP A 38 -12.88 -16.82 -2.20
N LYS A 39 -13.29 -16.67 -3.47
CA LYS A 39 -14.68 -16.94 -3.90
C LYS A 39 -15.10 -18.38 -3.59
N ARG A 40 -14.19 -19.34 -3.78
CA ARG A 40 -14.45 -20.77 -3.61
C ARG A 40 -14.44 -21.22 -2.13
N SER A 41 -13.70 -20.54 -1.25
CA SER A 41 -13.70 -20.81 0.20
C SER A 41 -14.95 -20.25 0.89
N GLN A 42 -15.51 -19.14 0.39
CA GLN A 42 -16.81 -18.59 0.82
C GLN A 42 -17.97 -19.57 0.56
N GLU A 43 -17.95 -20.26 -0.59
CA GLU A 43 -19.07 -21.11 -1.04
C GLU A 43 -19.10 -22.50 -0.38
N ARG A 44 -17.96 -22.97 0.17
CA ARG A 44 -17.83 -24.35 0.70
C ARG A 44 -17.97 -24.47 2.23
N ARG A 45 -18.17 -23.38 2.98
CA ARG A 45 -18.12 -23.42 4.46
C ARG A 45 -19.20 -22.63 5.21
N LEU A 46 -20.45 -22.50 4.73
CA LEU A 46 -21.50 -21.90 5.56
C LEU A 46 -22.86 -22.60 5.47
N PRO A 47 -23.46 -23.05 6.61
CA PRO A 47 -24.91 -23.08 6.73
C PRO A 47 -25.43 -21.63 6.69
N ARG A 48 -26.60 -21.41 6.08
CA ARG A 48 -27.26 -20.10 5.89
C ARG A 48 -27.27 -19.24 7.17
N VAL A 49 -26.23 -18.44 7.37
CA VAL A 49 -26.22 -17.26 8.23
C VAL A 49 -25.90 -16.10 7.31
N SER A 50 -26.81 -15.13 7.24
CA SER A 50 -26.67 -13.92 6.44
C SER A 50 -25.52 -13.07 7.01
N SER A 51 -24.29 -13.30 6.54
CA SER A 51 -23.17 -12.40 6.75
C SER A 51 -23.14 -11.37 5.63
N THR A 52 -23.67 -10.18 5.90
CA THR A 52 -23.59 -9.02 5.03
C THR A 52 -22.14 -8.51 4.99
N VAL A 53 -21.29 -9.12 4.17
CA VAL A 53 -20.02 -8.50 3.78
C VAL A 53 -20.38 -7.24 3.01
N SER A 54 -20.08 -6.07 3.58
CA SER A 54 -20.28 -4.78 2.92
C SER A 54 -19.55 -4.77 1.57
N PRO A 55 -20.15 -4.27 0.49
CA PRO A 55 -19.51 -4.24 -0.83
C PRO A 55 -18.22 -3.42 -0.79
N LEU A 56 -17.19 -3.93 -1.46
CA LEU A 56 -15.94 -3.22 -1.74
C LEU A 56 -16.25 -2.02 -2.65
N GLN A 57 -15.82 -0.81 -2.29
CA GLN A 57 -16.01 0.39 -3.10
C GLN A 57 -14.65 1.00 -3.44
N GLU A 58 -14.41 1.21 -4.73
CA GLU A 58 -13.18 1.83 -5.25
C GLU A 58 -13.47 3.28 -5.63
N HIS A 59 -12.53 4.17 -5.31
CA HIS A 59 -12.64 5.61 -5.52
C HIS A 59 -11.30 6.16 -5.99
N ASP A 60 -11.31 6.99 -7.04
CA ASP A 60 -10.17 7.81 -7.39
C ASP A 60 -10.39 9.23 -6.85
N ILE A 61 -9.54 9.64 -5.92
CA ILE A 61 -9.68 10.90 -5.20
C ILE A 61 -8.72 11.92 -5.78
N GLU A 62 -9.25 13.06 -6.24
CA GLU A 62 -8.43 14.19 -6.65
C GLU A 62 -7.73 14.81 -5.43
N THR A 63 -6.41 14.97 -5.55
CA THR A 63 -5.56 15.59 -4.53
C THR A 63 -4.68 16.66 -5.18
N PRO A 64 -4.02 17.54 -4.39
CA PRO A 64 -3.10 18.54 -4.93
C PRO A 64 -1.94 17.98 -5.76
N TYR A 65 -1.64 16.68 -5.64
CA TYR A 65 -0.51 16.01 -6.30
C TYR A 65 -0.96 14.88 -7.25
N GLY A 66 -2.20 14.92 -7.71
CA GLY A 66 -2.78 13.96 -8.66
C GLY A 66 -3.86 13.08 -8.05
N LEU A 67 -4.29 12.07 -8.83
CA LEU A 67 -5.29 11.10 -8.39
C LEU A 67 -4.68 10.10 -7.42
N LEU A 68 -5.42 9.79 -6.36
CA LEU A 68 -5.08 8.75 -5.40
C LEU A 68 -6.19 7.71 -5.37
N HIS A 69 -5.84 6.47 -5.71
CA HIS A 69 -6.77 5.36 -5.71
C HIS A 69 -6.97 4.85 -4.29
N VAL A 70 -8.23 4.66 -3.90
CA VAL A 70 -8.61 4.24 -2.55
C VAL A 70 -9.72 3.20 -2.61
N VAL A 71 -9.60 2.18 -1.75
CA VAL A 71 -10.58 1.12 -1.62
C VAL A 71 -11.17 1.12 -0.21
N ILE A 72 -12.49 1.25 -0.12
CA ILE A 72 -13.25 1.26 1.13
C ILE A 72 -13.85 -0.13 1.38
N ARG A 73 -13.66 -0.61 2.61
CA ARG A 73 -14.32 -1.78 3.19
C ARG A 73 -15.05 -1.40 4.47
N GLY A 74 -16.24 -1.98 4.66
CA GLY A 74 -17.08 -1.70 5.81
C GLY A 74 -18.01 -0.51 5.58
N SER A 75 -18.68 -0.09 6.64
CA SER A 75 -19.55 1.10 6.63
C SER A 75 -19.29 1.91 7.90
N PRO A 76 -19.23 3.25 7.82
CA PRO A 76 -18.98 4.09 8.99
C PRO A 76 -20.03 3.82 10.07
N LYS A 77 -19.59 3.55 11.30
CA LYS A 77 -20.47 3.30 12.44
C LYS A 77 -20.27 4.36 13.50
N GLY A 78 -21.21 5.30 13.57
CA GLY A 78 -21.18 6.40 14.54
C GLY A 78 -19.95 7.28 14.33
N ASN A 79 -19.31 7.68 15.44
CA ASN A 79 -18.16 8.59 15.43
C ASN A 79 -16.82 7.86 15.60
N ARG A 80 -16.74 6.59 15.17
CA ARG A 80 -15.52 5.78 15.26
C ARG A 80 -14.48 6.25 14.22
N PRO A 81 -13.18 6.16 14.54
CA PRO A 81 -12.12 6.44 13.57
C PRO A 81 -12.22 5.50 12.36
N ALA A 82 -11.73 5.94 11.20
CA ALA A 82 -11.45 5.03 10.09
C ALA A 82 -10.04 4.44 10.25
N ILE A 83 -9.85 3.18 9.87
CA ILE A 83 -8.52 2.58 9.72
C ILE A 83 -8.02 2.96 8.34
N LEU A 84 -6.91 3.70 8.26
CA LEU A 84 -6.27 4.11 7.01
C LEU A 84 -5.01 3.28 6.80
N THR A 85 -4.86 2.61 5.65
CA THR A 85 -3.67 1.80 5.38
C THR A 85 -2.83 2.35 4.26
N TYR A 86 -1.49 2.28 4.39
CA TYR A 86 -0.56 2.68 3.34
C TYR A 86 0.55 1.63 3.17
N HIS A 87 0.69 1.09 1.96
CA HIS A 87 1.54 -0.08 1.69
C HIS A 87 3.02 0.28 1.50
N ASP A 88 3.87 -0.74 1.42
CA ASP A 88 5.30 -0.58 1.13
C ASP A 88 5.59 -0.53 -0.38
N VAL A 89 6.82 -0.16 -0.75
CA VAL A 89 7.32 -0.14 -2.13
C VAL A 89 7.23 -1.53 -2.76
N GLY A 90 6.80 -1.60 -4.02
CA GLY A 90 6.68 -2.85 -4.77
C GLY A 90 5.43 -3.67 -4.42
N LEU A 91 4.56 -3.14 -3.57
CA LEU A 91 3.27 -3.72 -3.20
C LEU A 91 2.12 -2.76 -3.56
N ASN A 92 0.91 -3.23 -3.32
CA ASN A 92 -0.31 -2.43 -3.24
C ASN A 92 -1.13 -2.91 -2.03
N HIS A 93 -2.31 -2.35 -1.79
CA HIS A 93 -3.12 -2.71 -0.64
C HIS A 93 -3.48 -4.21 -0.62
N LYS A 94 -3.72 -4.83 -1.78
CA LYS A 94 -4.08 -6.25 -1.85
C LYS A 94 -2.94 -7.10 -1.36
N LEU A 95 -1.74 -6.90 -1.91
CA LEU A 95 -0.55 -7.68 -1.55
C LEU A 95 -0.07 -7.40 -0.13
N CYS A 96 -0.17 -6.16 0.33
CA CYS A 96 0.36 -5.75 1.63
C CYS A 96 -0.58 -6.12 2.79
N PHE A 97 -1.90 -6.04 2.58
CA PHE A 97 -2.85 -6.03 3.69
C PHE A 97 -3.98 -7.06 3.61
N ASN A 98 -4.34 -7.62 2.44
CA ASN A 98 -5.49 -8.53 2.36
C ASN A 98 -5.34 -9.74 3.30
N THR A 99 -4.16 -10.37 3.32
CA THR A 99 -3.90 -11.52 4.19
C THR A 99 -4.12 -11.18 5.65
N PHE A 100 -3.71 -9.99 6.07
CA PHE A 100 -3.86 -9.52 7.45
C PHE A 100 -5.32 -9.21 7.80
N PHE A 101 -6.02 -8.40 7.00
CA PHE A 101 -7.41 -8.02 7.32
C PHE A 101 -8.43 -9.13 7.09
N ASN A 102 -8.10 -10.14 6.29
CA ASN A 102 -8.94 -11.31 6.09
C ASN A 102 -8.71 -12.40 7.15
N PHE A 103 -7.70 -12.24 8.02
CA PHE A 103 -7.48 -13.17 9.13
C PHE A 103 -8.66 -13.14 10.10
N GLU A 104 -9.07 -14.31 10.61
CA GLU A 104 -10.31 -14.47 11.40
C GLU A 104 -10.36 -13.51 12.59
N ASP A 105 -9.27 -13.40 13.35
CA ASP A 105 -9.20 -12.50 14.51
C ASP A 105 -9.29 -11.01 14.11
N MET A 106 -8.76 -10.64 12.95
CA MET A 106 -8.84 -9.27 12.44
C MET A 106 -10.23 -8.93 11.91
N GLN A 107 -11.01 -9.91 11.46
CA GLN A 107 -12.40 -9.68 11.05
C GLN A 107 -13.29 -9.25 12.23
N GLU A 108 -13.01 -9.79 13.43
CA GLU A 108 -13.71 -9.39 14.65
C GLU A 108 -13.47 -7.91 15.01
N ILE A 109 -12.28 -7.41 14.70
CA ILE A 109 -11.93 -5.99 14.88
C ILE A 109 -12.60 -5.15 13.77
N THR A 110 -12.34 -5.50 12.51
CA THR A 110 -12.73 -4.67 11.35
C THR A 110 -14.23 -4.54 11.15
N LYS A 111 -15.07 -5.47 11.63
CA LYS A 111 -16.54 -5.31 11.57
C LYS A 111 -17.07 -4.06 12.27
N HIS A 112 -16.24 -3.45 13.12
CA HIS A 112 -16.56 -2.24 13.88
C HIS A 112 -15.97 -0.95 13.31
N PHE A 113 -15.10 -1.04 12.30
CA PHE A 113 -14.41 0.09 11.70
C PHE A 113 -14.66 0.13 10.19
N VAL A 114 -14.47 1.30 9.59
CA VAL A 114 -14.24 1.38 8.15
C VAL A 114 -12.76 1.21 7.92
N VAL A 115 -12.41 0.40 6.92
CA VAL A 115 -11.03 0.27 6.46
C VAL A 115 -10.92 0.97 5.12
N CYS A 116 -10.01 1.93 5.05
CA CYS A 116 -9.69 2.75 3.91
C CYS A 116 -8.28 2.39 3.45
N HIS A 117 -8.21 1.65 2.35
CA HIS A 117 -6.96 1.21 1.76
C HIS A 117 -6.49 2.22 0.72
N VAL A 118 -5.32 2.81 0.92
CA VAL A 118 -4.71 3.72 -0.05
C VAL A 118 -3.71 2.95 -0.89
N ASP A 119 -3.84 3.05 -2.22
CA ASP A 119 -2.79 2.69 -3.16
C ASP A 119 -2.00 3.93 -3.54
N ALA A 120 -0.68 3.86 -3.41
CA ALA A 120 0.21 4.92 -3.86
C ALA A 120 0.02 5.17 -5.37
N PRO A 121 0.27 6.40 -5.87
CA PRO A 121 0.03 6.73 -7.27
C PRO A 121 0.67 5.74 -8.24
N GLY A 122 -0.14 5.15 -9.12
CA GLY A 122 0.32 4.19 -10.13
C GLY A 122 0.58 2.77 -9.60
N GLN A 123 0.29 2.49 -8.33
CA GLN A 123 0.48 1.17 -7.72
C GLN A 123 -0.83 0.37 -7.63
N GLN A 124 -1.98 0.99 -7.93
CA GLN A 124 -3.25 0.27 -8.02
C GLN A 124 -3.26 -0.72 -9.19
N VAL A 125 -4.09 -1.76 -9.07
CA VAL A 125 -4.20 -2.80 -10.10
C VAL A 125 -4.67 -2.19 -11.42
N GLY A 126 -3.96 -2.47 -12.51
CA GLY A 126 -4.29 -1.95 -13.84
C GLY A 126 -3.96 -0.47 -14.06
N ALA A 127 -3.14 0.14 -13.19
CA ALA A 127 -2.68 1.51 -13.40
C ALA A 127 -1.92 1.65 -14.73
N SER A 128 -2.18 2.75 -15.44
CA SER A 128 -1.43 3.10 -16.65
C SER A 128 -0.03 3.62 -16.28
N GLN A 129 0.95 3.39 -17.14
CA GLN A 129 2.29 3.95 -16.97
C GLN A 129 2.25 5.48 -17.03
N PHE A 130 3.01 6.12 -16.14
CA PHE A 130 3.18 7.57 -16.18
C PHE A 130 3.93 8.01 -17.45
N PRO A 131 3.64 9.21 -17.98
CA PRO A 131 4.33 9.72 -19.15
C PRO A 131 5.82 9.98 -18.84
N GLN A 132 6.64 10.01 -19.89
CA GLN A 132 8.06 10.35 -19.75
C GLN A 132 8.23 11.74 -19.15
N GLY A 133 9.11 11.86 -18.15
CA GLY A 133 9.36 13.12 -17.44
C GLY A 133 8.31 13.46 -16.37
N TYR A 134 7.38 12.56 -16.08
CA TYR A 134 6.47 12.71 -14.95
C TYR A 134 7.25 12.87 -13.63
N GLN A 135 6.93 13.91 -12.88
CA GLN A 135 7.50 14.15 -11.56
C GLN A 135 6.65 13.41 -10.53
N PHE A 136 7.17 12.25 -10.09
CA PHE A 136 6.51 11.47 -9.05
C PHE A 136 6.49 12.25 -7.72
N PRO A 137 5.39 12.21 -6.95
CA PRO A 137 5.31 12.91 -5.68
C PRO A 137 6.41 12.48 -4.70
N SER A 138 7.06 13.45 -4.06
CA SER A 138 7.97 13.18 -2.94
C SER A 138 7.24 12.57 -1.74
N MET A 139 7.97 11.98 -0.78
CA MET A 139 7.36 11.40 0.42
C MET A 139 6.49 12.40 1.21
N GLU A 140 6.90 13.67 1.26
CA GLU A 140 6.12 14.72 1.92
C GLU A 140 4.85 15.08 1.13
N GLN A 141 4.94 15.10 -0.19
CA GLN A 141 3.78 15.31 -1.05
C GLN A 141 2.79 14.14 -0.95
N LEU A 142 3.27 12.88 -0.93
CA LEU A 142 2.42 11.71 -0.70
C LEU A 142 1.66 11.82 0.63
N ALA A 143 2.33 12.26 1.71
CA ALA A 143 1.67 12.48 3.00
C ALA A 143 0.62 13.61 2.92
N ALA A 144 0.90 14.67 2.17
CA ALA A 144 0.00 15.79 1.96
C ALA A 144 -1.19 15.49 1.02
N MET A 145 -1.25 14.32 0.38
CA MET A 145 -2.43 13.84 -0.34
C MET A 145 -3.51 13.27 0.59
N LEU A 146 -3.12 12.76 1.77
CA LEU A 146 -4.02 12.05 2.68
C LEU A 146 -5.15 12.89 3.30
N PRO A 147 -4.99 14.21 3.59
CA PRO A 147 -6.10 15.05 4.01
C PRO A 147 -7.28 15.04 3.02
N SER A 148 -7.02 14.98 1.71
CA SER A 148 -8.07 14.91 0.69
C SER A 148 -8.89 13.62 0.82
N VAL A 149 -8.25 12.49 1.16
CA VAL A 149 -8.93 11.22 1.43
C VAL A 149 -9.82 11.32 2.68
N VAL A 150 -9.27 11.85 3.77
CA VAL A 150 -9.99 12.03 5.05
C VAL A 150 -11.20 12.93 4.85
N GLN A 151 -11.04 14.04 4.12
CA GLN A 151 -12.12 14.98 3.81
C GLN A 151 -13.17 14.38 2.88
N HIS A 152 -12.75 13.65 1.84
CA HIS A 152 -13.67 13.07 0.85
C HIS A 152 -14.70 12.14 1.50
N PHE A 153 -14.27 11.31 2.46
CA PHE A 153 -15.15 10.40 3.18
C PHE A 153 -15.73 10.97 4.48
N GLY A 154 -15.39 12.22 4.83
CA GLY A 154 -15.87 12.88 6.04
C GLY A 154 -15.40 12.21 7.34
N PHE A 155 -14.21 11.59 7.33
CA PHE A 155 -13.64 11.02 8.54
C PHE A 155 -13.22 12.14 9.49
N LYS A 156 -13.59 12.03 10.77
CA LYS A 156 -13.18 12.99 11.79
C LYS A 156 -11.68 12.86 12.10
N TYR A 157 -11.20 11.63 12.18
CA TYR A 157 -9.81 11.26 12.43
C TYR A 157 -9.59 9.79 12.03
N VAL A 158 -8.35 9.38 11.86
CA VAL A 158 -7.97 8.03 11.41
C VAL A 158 -6.98 7.35 12.35
N ILE A 159 -6.99 6.02 12.34
CA ILE A 159 -5.91 5.17 12.87
C ILE A 159 -5.12 4.66 11.66
N GLY A 160 -3.86 5.07 11.54
CA GLY A 160 -3.00 4.70 10.42
C GLY A 160 -2.30 3.36 10.63
N ILE A 161 -2.25 2.51 9.60
CA ILE A 161 -1.44 1.29 9.56
C ILE A 161 -0.54 1.33 8.32
N GLY A 162 0.76 1.44 8.51
CA GLY A 162 1.73 1.59 7.43
C GLY A 162 2.83 0.53 7.48
N VAL A 163 3.32 0.15 6.30
CA VAL A 163 4.46 -0.76 6.14
C VAL A 163 5.55 -0.07 5.34
N GLY A 164 6.80 -0.07 5.82
CA GLY A 164 7.97 0.47 5.13
C GLY A 164 7.78 1.91 4.67
N ALA A 165 7.76 2.17 3.36
CA ALA A 165 7.49 3.50 2.81
C ALA A 165 6.13 4.05 3.25
N GLY A 166 5.08 3.23 3.32
CA GLY A 166 3.77 3.63 3.82
C GLY A 166 3.78 4.00 5.31
N ALA A 167 4.63 3.34 6.11
CA ALA A 167 4.83 3.73 7.50
C ALA A 167 5.47 5.13 7.59
N TYR A 168 6.47 5.41 6.74
CA TYR A 168 7.10 6.72 6.68
C TYR A 168 6.11 7.82 6.24
N VAL A 169 5.30 7.55 5.21
CA VAL A 169 4.26 8.48 4.71
C VAL A 169 3.25 8.79 5.81
N LEU A 170 2.75 7.77 6.54
CA LEU A 170 1.80 7.99 7.63
C LEU A 170 2.41 8.72 8.83
N ALA A 171 3.69 8.47 9.14
CA ALA A 171 4.40 9.22 10.18
C ALA A 171 4.53 10.71 9.80
N LYS A 172 4.89 11.01 8.54
CA LYS A 172 4.92 12.39 8.02
C LYS A 172 3.53 13.03 8.06
N PHE A 173 2.49 12.30 7.66
CA PHE A 173 1.11 12.77 7.70
C PHE A 173 0.68 13.17 9.12
N ALA A 174 0.97 12.34 10.12
CA ALA A 174 0.65 12.65 11.52
C ALA A 174 1.45 13.84 12.07
N LEU A 175 2.67 14.07 11.60
CA LEU A 175 3.45 15.25 11.98
C LEU A 175 2.90 16.55 11.36
N ILE A 176 2.38 16.48 10.14
CA ILE A 176 1.84 17.65 9.42
C ILE A 176 0.40 17.95 9.85
N PHE A 177 -0.42 16.92 10.08
CA PHE A 177 -1.85 17.03 10.40
C PHE A 177 -2.20 16.20 11.66
N PRO A 178 -1.65 16.55 12.84
CA PRO A 178 -1.84 15.77 14.07
C PRO A 178 -3.32 15.64 14.47
N ASP A 179 -4.15 16.65 14.18
CA ASP A 179 -5.58 16.64 14.52
C ASP A 179 -6.40 15.58 13.76
N LEU A 180 -5.84 15.03 12.67
CA LEU A 180 -6.51 14.02 11.84
C LEU A 180 -6.10 12.58 12.21
N VAL A 181 -5.14 12.39 13.13
CA VAL A 181 -4.57 11.07 13.44
C VAL A 181 -4.72 10.75 14.92
N GLU A 182 -5.47 9.69 15.25
CA GLU A 182 -5.59 9.20 16.64
C GLU A 182 -4.47 8.25 17.05
N GLY A 183 -3.91 7.50 16.10
CA GLY A 183 -2.88 6.51 16.37
C GLY A 183 -2.25 5.95 15.11
N LEU A 184 -1.07 5.37 15.26
CA LEU A 184 -0.29 4.77 14.17
C LEU A 184 0.24 3.39 14.56
N VAL A 185 0.16 2.45 13.61
CA VAL A 185 0.87 1.17 13.61
C VAL A 185 1.90 1.25 12.48
N LEU A 186 3.18 1.33 12.83
CA LEU A 186 4.28 1.55 11.89
C LEU A 186 5.15 0.29 11.82
N VAL A 187 5.00 -0.48 10.75
CA VAL A 187 5.73 -1.73 10.52
C VAL A 187 6.93 -1.45 9.62
N ASN A 188 8.13 -1.87 10.04
CA ASN A 188 9.37 -1.73 9.27
C ASN A 188 9.68 -0.30 8.80
N ILE A 189 9.32 0.71 9.59
CA ILE A 189 9.65 2.10 9.27
C ILE A 189 11.17 2.35 9.33
N ASP A 190 11.69 3.05 8.32
CA ASP A 190 13.02 3.64 8.35
C ASP A 190 12.88 5.17 8.30
N PRO A 191 13.13 5.89 9.40
CA PRO A 191 12.98 7.34 9.44
C PRO A 191 14.13 8.09 8.75
N ASN A 192 15.19 7.39 8.33
CA ASN A 192 16.40 8.01 7.79
C ASN A 192 16.38 8.03 6.26
N GLY A 193 17.10 8.99 5.67
CA GLY A 193 17.41 8.96 4.25
C GLY A 193 18.26 7.74 3.90
N LYS A 194 18.02 7.14 2.72
CA LYS A 194 18.89 6.07 2.23
C LYS A 194 20.28 6.64 1.94
N GLY A 195 21.31 6.03 2.53
CA GLY A 195 22.69 6.51 2.49
C GLY A 195 23.47 6.14 1.22
N TRP A 196 22.82 5.53 0.22
CA TRP A 196 23.44 5.11 -1.02
C TRP A 196 22.47 5.34 -2.19
N ILE A 197 23.04 5.71 -3.34
CA ILE A 197 22.38 5.67 -4.63
C ILE A 197 23.25 4.79 -5.53
N ASP A 198 22.65 3.86 -6.24
CA ASP A 198 23.39 3.07 -7.24
C ASP A 198 23.73 3.96 -8.44
N TRP A 199 24.85 3.69 -9.09
CA TRP A 199 25.41 4.50 -10.18
C TRP A 199 24.92 4.08 -11.57
#